data_AF-U7NMS1-F1
#
_entry.id   AF-U7NMS1-F1
#
_cell.length_a   1.000
_cell.length_b   1.000
_cell.length_c   1.000
_cell.angle_alpha   90.00
_cell.angle_beta   90.00
_cell.angle_gamma   90.00
#
_symmetry.space_group_name_H-M   'P 1'
#
loop_
_entity.id
_entity.type
_entity.pdbx_description
1 polymer ?
#
loop_
_entity_poly.entity_id
_entity_poly.type
_entity_poly.pdbx_seq_one_letter_code
_entity_poly.pdbx_strand_id
1 'polypeptide(L)'
;MLINKHSKRFDELSAEAELVETTKQQKHGEYGSYFHVDGETFDEWRLKARSLISRACGESSEHLKAFSNAEHVQTFDSNYDIFKRLKPVFAAARSDFQGGHLASIRSLVQAELFDSELEQAQELLNQGYTGPAAVVSGVVLETTLRDLCDQQSIPHGKLDQMNGALAKKGVYTKLQQKRITAIADIRNNAAHGKWSEFSESDVADMIKDVQRFLVEHLS
;
A
#
# COMPACT_ATOMS: atom_id res chain seq x y z
N MET A 1 0.12 -6.77 -6.92
CA MET A 1 0.27 -6.45 -8.36
C MET A 1 0.03 -4.96 -8.68
N LEU A 2 -0.91 -4.28 -8.01
CA LEU A 2 -1.25 -2.86 -8.20
C LEU A 2 -0.13 -1.88 -7.78
N ILE A 3 0.53 -2.10 -6.63
CA ILE A 3 1.64 -1.26 -6.14
C ILE A 3 2.78 -1.18 -7.16
N ASN A 4 3.14 -2.32 -7.76
CA ASN A 4 4.20 -2.37 -8.79
C ASN A 4 3.79 -1.61 -10.07
N LYS A 5 2.52 -1.66 -10.46
CA LYS A 5 1.99 -0.89 -11.60
C LYS A 5 2.02 0.63 -11.33
N HIS A 6 1.62 1.08 -10.15
CA HIS A 6 1.67 2.50 -9.79
C HIS A 6 3.10 3.01 -9.63
N SER A 7 3.99 2.23 -8.99
CA SER A 7 5.42 2.58 -8.89
C SER A 7 6.04 2.77 -10.26
N LYS A 8 5.85 1.80 -11.17
CA LYS A 8 6.32 1.91 -12.55
C LYS A 8 5.75 3.14 -13.24
N ARG A 9 4.47 3.43 -13.03
CA ARG A 9 3.82 4.62 -13.62
C ARG A 9 4.41 5.93 -13.09
N PHE A 10 4.78 6.00 -11.81
CA PHE A 10 5.50 7.14 -11.26
C PHE A 10 6.86 7.32 -11.93
N ASP A 11 7.59 6.24 -12.20
CA ASP A 11 8.88 6.30 -12.89
C ASP A 11 8.73 6.78 -14.35
N GLU A 12 7.73 6.25 -15.07
CA GLU A 12 7.40 6.67 -16.44
C GLU A 12 7.08 8.18 -16.51
N LEU A 13 6.21 8.67 -15.64
CA LEU A 13 5.84 10.08 -15.60
C LEU A 13 6.98 10.97 -15.09
N SER A 14 7.89 10.44 -14.27
CA SER A 14 9.11 11.18 -13.89
C SER A 14 10.03 11.36 -15.09
N ALA A 15 10.15 10.36 -15.96
CA ALA A 15 10.92 10.49 -17.20
C ALA A 15 10.22 11.43 -18.20
N GLU A 16 8.89 11.37 -18.31
CA GLU A 16 8.08 12.29 -19.12
C GLU A 16 8.27 13.75 -18.66
N ALA A 17 8.35 14.01 -17.35
CA ALA A 17 8.68 15.34 -16.82
C ALA A 17 10.06 15.84 -17.30
N GLU A 18 11.08 14.99 -17.30
CA GLU A 18 12.40 15.38 -17.81
C GLU A 18 12.35 15.71 -19.31
N LEU A 19 11.56 14.97 -20.10
CA LEU A 19 11.35 15.30 -21.51
C LEU A 19 10.68 16.67 -21.68
N VAL A 20 9.65 16.98 -20.88
CA VAL A 20 9.03 18.33 -20.88
C VAL A 20 10.07 19.41 -20.54
N GLU A 21 10.93 19.20 -19.55
CA GLU A 21 12.00 20.15 -19.19
C GLU A 21 12.96 20.41 -20.38
N THR A 22 13.27 19.40 -21.21
CA THR A 22 14.16 19.60 -22.37
C THR A 22 13.59 20.53 -23.44
N THR A 23 12.27 20.73 -23.46
CA THR A 23 11.59 21.66 -24.38
C THR A 23 11.68 23.13 -23.95
N LYS A 24 12.36 23.41 -22.82
CA LYS A 24 12.53 24.75 -22.27
C LYS A 24 13.20 25.69 -23.27
N GLN A 25 12.51 26.78 -23.56
CA GLN A 25 12.96 27.85 -24.43
C GLN A 25 12.82 29.19 -23.71
N GLN A 26 13.78 30.08 -23.94
CA GLN A 26 13.67 31.47 -23.48
C GLN A 26 12.91 32.28 -24.54
N LYS A 27 11.82 32.93 -24.12
CA LYS A 27 11.02 33.85 -24.94
C LYS A 27 11.18 35.27 -24.41
N HIS A 28 10.96 36.24 -25.30
CA HIS A 28 10.99 37.66 -24.96
C HIS A 28 9.59 38.22 -25.12
N GLY A 29 9.07 38.85 -24.07
CA GLY A 29 7.79 39.54 -24.06
C GLY A 29 7.95 41.02 -23.73
N GLU A 30 6.84 41.75 -23.67
CA GLU A 30 6.82 43.20 -23.39
C GLU A 30 7.47 43.57 -22.04
N TYR A 31 7.43 42.66 -21.06
CA TYR A 31 7.92 42.90 -19.70
C TYR A 31 9.27 42.23 -19.37
N GLY A 32 9.95 41.66 -20.38
CA GLY A 32 11.25 41.01 -20.21
C GLY A 32 11.31 39.60 -20.81
N SER A 33 12.38 38.86 -20.50
CA SER A 33 12.54 37.48 -20.93
C SER A 33 11.95 36.50 -19.91
N TYR A 34 11.26 35.47 -20.39
CA TYR A 34 10.67 34.40 -19.57
C TYR A 34 10.98 33.04 -20.19
N PHE A 35 10.88 31.98 -19.40
CA PHE A 35 11.05 30.61 -19.91
C PHE A 35 9.70 29.98 -20.21
N HIS A 36 9.66 29.11 -21.21
CA HIS A 36 8.47 28.42 -21.66
C HIS A 36 8.83 26.98 -22.04
N VAL A 37 7.97 26.02 -21.71
CA VAL A 37 8.07 24.62 -22.17
C VAL A 37 6.99 24.33 -23.21
N ASP A 38 7.09 23.24 -23.95
CA ASP A 38 6.01 22.83 -24.84
C ASP A 38 4.70 22.65 -24.07
N GLY A 39 3.65 23.36 -24.48
CA GLY A 39 2.40 23.44 -23.73
C GLY A 39 1.59 22.15 -23.77
N GLU A 40 1.56 21.48 -24.92
CA GLU A 40 0.78 20.26 -25.11
C GLU A 40 1.33 19.11 -24.27
N THR A 41 2.65 18.88 -24.35
CA THR A 41 3.33 17.86 -23.55
C THR A 41 3.28 18.16 -22.06
N PHE A 42 3.38 19.44 -21.67
CA PHE A 42 3.23 19.84 -20.27
C PHE A 42 1.81 19.57 -19.75
N ASP A 43 0.77 19.98 -20.47
CA ASP A 43 -0.62 19.78 -20.05
C ASP A 43 -0.99 18.29 -19.98
N GLU A 44 -0.50 17.49 -20.94
CA GLU A 44 -0.66 16.04 -20.93
C GLU A 44 -0.01 15.40 -19.70
N TRP A 45 1.26 15.74 -19.44
CA TRP A 45 1.98 15.27 -18.26
C TRP A 45 1.27 15.67 -16.97
N ARG A 46 0.88 16.95 -16.86
CA ARG A 46 0.19 17.52 -15.70
C ARG A 46 -1.09 16.76 -15.37
N LEU A 47 -1.92 16.47 -16.38
CA LEU A 47 -3.16 15.72 -16.18
C LEU A 47 -2.89 14.28 -15.72
N LYS A 48 -1.92 13.60 -16.35
CA LYS A 48 -1.52 12.24 -15.96
C LYS A 48 -0.97 12.20 -14.53
N ALA A 49 -0.12 13.16 -14.17
CA ALA A 49 0.48 13.29 -12.85
C ALA A 49 -0.58 13.49 -11.76
N ARG A 50 -1.50 14.44 -11.95
CA ARG A 50 -2.63 14.69 -11.03
C ARG A 50 -3.49 13.44 -10.83
N SER A 51 -3.83 12.77 -11.93
CA SER A 51 -4.66 11.56 -11.90
C SER A 51 -3.96 10.39 -11.22
N LEU A 52 -2.64 10.26 -11.38
CA LEU A 52 -1.86 9.24 -10.68
C LEU A 52 -1.79 9.55 -9.18
N ILE A 53 -1.48 10.79 -8.78
CA ILE A 53 -1.44 11.19 -7.37
C ILE A 53 -2.81 10.95 -6.72
N SER A 54 -3.91 11.34 -7.35
CA SER A 54 -5.26 11.10 -6.82
C SER A 54 -5.53 9.61 -6.59
N ARG A 55 -5.20 8.74 -7.55
CA ARG A 55 -5.41 7.29 -7.43
C ARG A 55 -4.43 6.62 -6.46
N ALA A 56 -3.19 7.09 -6.42
CA ALA A 56 -2.11 6.47 -5.68
C ALA A 56 -1.91 7.03 -4.28
N CYS A 57 -2.43 8.22 -3.97
CA CYS A 57 -2.35 8.87 -2.65
C CYS A 57 -3.75 9.08 -2.03
N GLY A 58 -4.82 9.03 -2.82
CA GLY A 58 -6.20 9.30 -2.39
C GLY A 58 -6.64 10.75 -2.63
N GLU A 59 -7.94 10.97 -2.75
CA GLU A 59 -8.54 12.29 -3.06
C GLU A 59 -8.35 13.33 -1.93
N SER A 60 -8.23 12.88 -0.68
CA SER A 60 -8.03 13.75 0.48
C SER A 60 -6.56 13.95 0.85
N SER A 61 -5.62 13.42 0.06
CA SER A 61 -4.19 13.42 0.39
C SER A 61 -3.55 14.81 0.34
N GLU A 62 -2.58 15.02 1.24
CA GLU A 62 -1.77 16.26 1.25
C GLU A 62 -0.99 16.43 -0.05
N HIS A 63 -0.57 15.33 -0.70
CA HIS A 63 0.07 15.38 -2.02
C HIS A 63 -0.86 15.93 -3.10
N LEU A 64 -2.13 15.47 -3.16
CA LEU A 64 -3.07 15.97 -4.15
C LEU A 64 -3.43 17.43 -3.90
N LYS A 65 -3.65 17.82 -2.64
CA LYS A 65 -3.88 19.22 -2.27
C LYS A 65 -2.70 20.11 -2.64
N ALA A 66 -1.47 19.69 -2.31
CA ALA A 66 -0.26 20.42 -2.66
C ALA A 66 -0.09 20.54 -4.18
N PHE A 67 -0.39 19.47 -4.93
CA PHE A 67 -0.31 19.49 -6.38
C PHE A 67 -1.33 20.46 -6.97
N SER A 68 -2.59 20.38 -6.56
CA SER A 68 -3.64 21.30 -7.03
C SER A 68 -3.39 22.76 -6.62
N ASN A 69 -2.83 23.00 -5.44
CA ASN A 69 -2.41 24.35 -5.05
C ASN A 69 -1.29 24.89 -5.94
N ALA A 70 -0.32 24.05 -6.31
CA ALA A 70 0.79 24.41 -7.19
C ALA A 70 0.35 24.62 -8.66
N GLU A 71 -0.76 24.00 -9.09
CA GLU A 71 -1.37 24.18 -10.42
C GLU A 71 -2.00 25.56 -10.60
N HIS A 72 -2.34 26.27 -9.53
CA HIS A 72 -2.94 27.60 -9.65
C HIS A 72 -1.95 28.60 -10.27
N VAL A 73 -2.41 29.27 -11.33
CA VAL A 73 -1.67 30.30 -12.04
C VAL A 73 -1.57 31.54 -11.15
N GLN A 74 -0.34 32.02 -10.94
CA GLN A 74 -0.02 33.24 -10.23
C GLN A 74 0.25 34.37 -11.23
N THR A 75 0.24 35.61 -10.75
CA THR A 75 0.51 36.78 -11.60
C THR A 75 1.91 36.67 -12.21
N PHE A 76 2.00 36.85 -13.53
CA PHE A 76 3.23 36.72 -14.32
C PHE A 76 3.81 35.31 -14.48
N ASP A 77 3.08 34.26 -14.08
CA ASP A 77 3.53 32.89 -14.34
C ASP A 77 3.61 32.62 -15.83
N SER A 78 4.72 32.00 -16.25
CA SER A 78 4.75 31.22 -17.47
C SER A 78 4.31 29.77 -17.19
N ASN A 79 4.05 29.01 -18.26
CA ASN A 79 3.80 27.57 -18.09
C ASN A 79 4.99 26.82 -17.48
N TYR A 80 6.22 27.32 -17.69
CA TYR A 80 7.42 26.77 -17.08
C TYR A 80 7.46 27.01 -15.57
N ASP A 81 7.00 28.17 -15.10
CA ASP A 81 6.96 28.46 -13.66
C ASP A 81 6.00 27.52 -12.93
N ILE A 82 4.84 27.23 -13.54
CA ILE A 82 3.89 26.23 -13.05
C ILE A 82 4.54 24.84 -13.05
N PHE A 83 5.14 24.43 -14.17
CA PHE A 83 5.82 23.14 -14.28
C PHE A 83 6.92 22.97 -13.21
N LYS A 84 7.74 24.00 -12.99
CA LYS A 84 8.80 24.03 -11.99
C LYS A 84 8.27 23.89 -10.56
N ARG A 85 7.06 24.36 -10.27
CA ARG A 85 6.38 24.13 -8.98
C ARG A 85 5.81 22.72 -8.85
N LEU A 86 5.26 22.16 -9.94
CA LEU A 86 4.63 20.84 -9.92
C LEU A 86 5.65 19.69 -9.82
N LYS A 87 6.79 19.81 -10.50
CA LYS A 87 7.85 18.79 -10.54
C LYS A 87 8.30 18.30 -9.15
N PRO A 88 8.66 19.16 -8.18
CA PRO A 88 9.06 18.71 -6.84
C PRO A 88 7.90 18.09 -6.05
N VAL A 89 6.66 18.57 -6.21
CA VAL A 89 5.48 17.98 -5.55
C VAL A 89 5.22 16.57 -6.06
N PHE A 90 5.33 16.35 -7.37
CA PHE A 90 5.24 15.03 -7.97
C PHE A 90 6.36 14.10 -7.50
N ALA A 91 7.60 14.60 -7.42
CA ALA A 91 8.74 13.84 -6.93
C ALA A 91 8.57 13.41 -5.46
N ALA A 92 8.02 14.29 -4.61
CA ALA A 92 7.70 13.95 -3.23
C ALA A 92 6.63 12.85 -3.15
N ALA A 93 5.53 12.98 -3.89
CA ALA A 93 4.48 11.95 -3.94
C ALA A 93 5.02 10.59 -4.43
N ARG A 94 5.90 10.59 -5.45
CA ARG A 94 6.61 9.39 -5.92
C ARG A 94 7.47 8.77 -4.81
N SER A 95 8.29 9.59 -4.15
CA SER A 95 9.18 9.15 -3.08
C SER A 95 8.39 8.55 -1.92
N ASP A 96 7.30 9.18 -1.50
CA ASP A 96 6.49 8.71 -0.36
C ASP A 96 5.67 7.46 -0.70
N PHE A 97 5.20 7.35 -1.96
CA PHE A 97 4.58 6.14 -2.47
C PHE A 97 5.56 4.96 -2.51
N GLN A 98 6.77 5.19 -3.04
CA GLN A 98 7.79 4.14 -3.19
C GLN A 98 8.50 3.80 -1.87
N GLY A 99 8.64 4.78 -0.98
CA GLY A 99 9.24 4.65 0.36
C GLY A 99 8.31 4.05 1.41
N GLY A 100 7.05 3.76 1.06
CA GLY A 100 6.08 3.16 1.98
C GLY A 100 5.56 4.13 3.05
N HIS A 101 5.79 5.44 2.89
CA HIS A 101 5.26 6.48 3.77
C HIS A 101 3.74 6.66 3.61
N LEU A 102 3.18 6.16 2.51
CA LEU A 102 1.73 6.01 2.32
C LEU A 102 1.21 4.69 2.92
N ALA A 103 1.57 4.44 4.19
CA ALA A 103 1.22 3.21 4.92
C ALA A 103 -0.27 2.86 4.82
N SER A 104 -1.15 3.86 4.79
CA SER A 104 -2.60 3.68 4.65
C SER A 104 -3.01 2.95 3.37
N ILE A 105 -2.31 3.15 2.26
CA ILE A 105 -2.69 2.55 0.96
C ILE A 105 -2.20 1.12 0.86
N ARG A 106 -1.00 0.83 1.39
CA ARG A 106 -0.54 -0.54 1.57
C ARG A 106 -1.52 -1.30 2.46
N SER A 107 -1.93 -0.72 3.58
CA SER A 107 -2.91 -1.33 4.49
C SER A 107 -4.27 -1.57 3.82
N LEU A 108 -4.82 -0.60 3.07
CA LEU A 108 -6.11 -0.76 2.37
C LEU A 108 -6.07 -1.86 1.30
N VAL A 109 -5.01 -1.90 0.49
CA VAL A 109 -4.86 -2.95 -0.54
C VAL A 109 -4.62 -4.32 0.09
N GLN A 110 -3.88 -4.37 1.20
CA GLN A 110 -3.68 -5.63 1.94
C GLN A 110 -4.99 -6.11 2.57
N ALA A 111 -5.81 -5.22 3.14
CA ALA A 111 -7.11 -5.57 3.67
C ALA A 111 -8.04 -6.16 2.59
N GLU A 112 -8.11 -5.54 1.41
CA GLU A 112 -8.93 -6.05 0.28
C GLU A 112 -8.47 -7.43 -0.20
N LEU A 113 -7.14 -7.65 -0.29
CA LEU A 113 -6.59 -8.96 -0.63
C LEU A 113 -6.96 -9.99 0.44
N PHE A 114 -6.67 -9.69 1.71
CA PHE A 114 -6.91 -10.62 2.82
C PHE A 114 -8.38 -10.97 2.98
N ASP A 115 -9.30 -10.03 2.75
CA ASP A 115 -10.74 -10.34 2.73
C ASP A 115 -11.06 -11.36 1.63
N SER A 116 -10.52 -11.18 0.41
CA SER A 116 -10.72 -12.14 -0.70
C SER A 116 -10.10 -13.52 -0.43
N GLU A 117 -8.99 -13.58 0.31
CA GLU A 117 -8.33 -14.84 0.67
C GLU A 117 -9.05 -15.56 1.82
N LEU A 118 -9.62 -14.82 2.79
CA LEU A 118 -10.47 -15.40 3.82
C LEU A 118 -11.81 -15.88 3.27
N GLU A 119 -12.38 -15.19 2.28
CA GLU A 119 -13.54 -15.69 1.53
C GLU A 119 -13.22 -17.01 0.81
N GLN A 120 -12.06 -17.12 0.16
CA GLN A 120 -11.60 -18.37 -0.44
C GLN A 120 -11.38 -19.47 0.60
N ALA A 121 -10.82 -19.16 1.77
CA ALA A 121 -10.67 -20.11 2.86
C ALA A 121 -12.03 -20.61 3.35
N GLN A 122 -13.02 -19.73 3.46
CA GLN A 122 -14.38 -20.09 3.84
C GLN A 122 -15.04 -21.00 2.79
N GLU A 123 -14.86 -20.71 1.51
CA GLU A 123 -15.41 -21.55 0.43
C GLU A 123 -14.75 -22.94 0.40
N LEU A 124 -13.44 -23.02 0.59
CA LEU A 124 -12.73 -24.30 0.74
C LEU A 124 -13.29 -25.10 1.91
N LEU A 125 -13.54 -24.45 3.05
CA LEU A 125 -14.11 -25.10 4.22
C LEU A 125 -15.51 -25.63 3.93
N ASN A 126 -16.38 -24.84 3.29
CA ASN A 126 -17.73 -25.23 2.90
C ASN A 126 -17.75 -26.47 1.97
N GLN A 127 -16.71 -26.64 1.16
CA GLN A 127 -16.52 -27.81 0.29
C GLN A 127 -15.85 -29.01 0.99
N GLY A 128 -15.55 -28.92 2.29
CA GLY A 128 -14.92 -29.97 3.09
C GLY A 128 -13.38 -29.98 3.02
N TYR A 129 -12.75 -29.02 2.34
CA TYR A 129 -11.30 -28.90 2.25
C TYR A 129 -10.70 -28.20 3.49
N THR A 130 -10.84 -28.85 4.64
CA THR A 130 -10.45 -28.31 5.96
C THR A 130 -8.96 -27.95 6.06
N GLY A 131 -8.07 -28.84 5.61
CA GLY A 131 -6.62 -28.59 5.60
C GLY A 131 -6.22 -27.39 4.73
N PRO A 132 -6.63 -27.36 3.44
CA PRO A 132 -6.41 -26.20 2.57
C PRO A 132 -6.96 -24.88 3.13
N ALA A 133 -8.18 -24.87 3.69
CA ALA A 133 -8.77 -23.70 4.32
C ALA A 133 -7.91 -23.16 5.49
N ALA A 134 -7.39 -24.06 6.33
CA ALA A 134 -6.48 -23.71 7.42
C ALA A 134 -5.15 -23.15 6.89
N VAL A 135 -4.59 -23.71 5.81
CA VAL A 135 -3.36 -23.18 5.20
C VAL A 135 -3.56 -21.75 4.69
N VAL A 136 -4.64 -21.49 3.93
CA VAL A 136 -4.91 -20.15 3.38
C VAL A 136 -5.10 -19.12 4.49
N SER A 137 -5.94 -19.43 5.49
CA SER A 137 -6.15 -18.54 6.65
C SER A 137 -4.86 -18.29 7.43
N GLY A 138 -4.02 -19.31 7.54
CA GLY A 138 -2.73 -19.23 8.22
C GLY A 138 -1.73 -18.32 7.51
N VAL A 139 -1.73 -18.31 6.18
CA VAL A 139 -0.90 -17.41 5.37
C VAL A 139 -1.31 -15.96 5.56
N VAL A 140 -2.62 -15.67 5.60
CA VAL A 140 -3.15 -14.32 5.88
C VAL A 140 -2.66 -13.81 7.25
N LEU A 141 -2.80 -14.63 8.30
CA LEU A 141 -2.30 -14.28 9.63
C LEU A 141 -0.78 -14.04 9.65
N GLU A 142 0.00 -14.93 9.04
CA GLU A 142 1.45 -14.84 9.03
C GLU A 142 1.93 -13.58 8.29
N THR A 143 1.27 -13.21 7.20
CA THR A 143 1.56 -11.99 6.44
C THR A 143 1.26 -10.75 7.28
N THR A 144 0.10 -10.72 7.94
CA THR A 144 -0.28 -9.62 8.85
C THR A 144 0.74 -9.45 9.98
N LEU A 145 1.21 -10.55 10.57
CA LEU A 145 2.25 -10.49 11.62
C LEU A 145 3.59 -9.96 11.09
N ARG A 146 3.96 -10.28 9.84
CA ARG A 146 5.17 -9.72 9.20
C ARG A 146 5.03 -8.21 8.99
N ASP A 147 3.88 -7.75 8.52
CA ASP A 147 3.61 -6.32 8.32
C ASP A 147 3.69 -5.55 9.65
N LEU A 148 3.11 -6.10 10.72
CA LEU A 148 3.23 -5.52 12.06
C LEU A 148 4.69 -5.54 12.56
N CYS A 149 5.46 -6.58 12.23
CA CYS A 149 6.90 -6.61 12.54
C CYS A 149 7.66 -5.50 11.80
N ASP A 150 7.38 -5.27 10.52
CA ASP A 150 7.98 -4.17 9.74
C ASP A 150 7.72 -2.82 10.40
N GLN A 151 6.46 -2.54 10.75
CA GLN A 151 6.05 -1.30 11.40
C GLN A 151 6.75 -1.07 12.75
N GLN A 152 7.04 -2.16 13.47
CA GLN A 152 7.69 -2.11 14.78
C GLN A 152 9.22 -2.29 14.73
N SER A 153 9.80 -2.39 13.53
CA SER A 153 11.21 -2.70 13.29
C SER A 153 11.68 -3.98 14.02
N ILE A 154 10.85 -5.02 13.97
CA ILE A 154 11.13 -6.34 14.52
C ILE A 154 11.58 -7.28 13.38
N PRO A 155 12.71 -8.00 13.52
CA PRO A 155 13.13 -8.97 12.52
C PRO A 155 12.11 -10.09 12.31
N HIS A 156 11.91 -10.50 11.07
CA HIS A 156 11.01 -11.61 10.75
C HIS A 156 11.59 -12.94 11.23
N GLY A 157 10.72 -13.85 11.65
CA GLY A 157 11.10 -15.17 12.13
C GLY A 157 9.95 -16.17 11.96
N LYS A 158 9.96 -17.24 12.76
CA LYS A 158 8.82 -18.15 12.84
C LYS A 158 7.60 -17.41 13.41
N LEU A 159 6.39 -17.84 13.04
CA LEU A 159 5.13 -17.23 13.49
C LEU A 159 5.09 -17.02 15.00
N ASP A 160 5.44 -18.04 15.80
CA ASP A 160 5.46 -17.94 17.27
C ASP A 160 6.48 -16.91 17.80
N GLN A 161 7.62 -16.77 17.13
CA GLN A 161 8.64 -15.79 17.50
C GLN A 161 8.16 -14.37 17.22
N MET A 162 7.54 -14.15 16.05
CA MET A 162 6.94 -12.86 15.69
C MET A 162 5.80 -12.51 16.63
N ASN A 163 4.91 -13.48 16.94
CA ASN A 163 3.79 -13.30 17.87
C ASN A 163 4.29 -12.88 19.27
N GLY A 164 5.29 -13.60 19.80
CA GLY A 164 5.89 -13.27 21.09
C GLY A 164 6.56 -11.89 21.11
N ALA A 165 7.28 -11.52 20.04
CA ALA A 165 7.96 -10.24 19.94
C ALA A 165 6.98 -9.05 19.88
N LEU A 166 5.93 -9.16 19.08
CA LEU A 166 4.87 -8.15 18.95
C LEU A 166 4.10 -7.95 20.26
N ALA A 167 3.71 -9.04 20.93
CA ALA A 167 3.09 -8.97 22.25
C ALA A 167 4.01 -8.30 23.29
N LYS A 168 5.31 -8.64 23.27
CA LYS A 168 6.31 -8.03 24.18
C LYS A 168 6.49 -6.53 23.94
N LYS A 169 6.35 -6.08 22.70
CA LYS A 169 6.33 -4.65 22.34
C LYS A 169 5.00 -3.95 22.65
N GLY A 170 3.98 -4.68 23.09
CA GLY A 170 2.69 -4.12 23.47
C GLY A 170 1.78 -3.79 22.28
N VAL A 171 2.05 -4.36 21.09
CA VAL A 171 1.18 -4.16 19.90
C VAL A 171 -0.22 -4.69 20.16
N TYR A 172 -0.32 -5.81 20.87
CA TYR A 172 -1.58 -6.39 21.31
C TYR A 172 -1.47 -7.07 22.67
N THR A 173 -2.62 -7.39 23.24
CA THR A 173 -2.73 -7.97 24.58
C THR A 173 -2.20 -9.41 24.65
N LYS A 174 -1.86 -9.86 25.85
CA LYS A 174 -1.51 -11.27 26.12
C LYS A 174 -2.64 -12.25 25.77
N LEU A 175 -3.90 -11.80 25.82
CA LEU A 175 -5.03 -12.61 25.38
C LEU A 175 -4.96 -12.83 23.86
N GLN A 176 -4.72 -11.77 23.08
CA GLN A 176 -4.57 -11.87 21.64
C GLN A 176 -3.37 -12.75 21.26
N GLN A 177 -2.24 -12.62 21.98
CA GLN A 177 -1.08 -13.50 21.80
C GLN A 177 -1.45 -14.99 21.90
N LYS A 178 -2.24 -15.36 22.93
CA LYS A 178 -2.70 -16.75 23.14
C LYS A 178 -3.62 -17.23 22.02
N ARG A 179 -4.53 -16.37 21.52
CA ARG A 179 -5.38 -16.69 20.37
C ARG A 179 -4.54 -16.98 19.13
N ILE A 180 -3.58 -16.11 18.82
CA ILE A 180 -2.66 -16.28 17.70
C ILE A 180 -1.85 -17.59 17.85
N THR A 181 -1.42 -17.96 19.06
CA THR A 181 -0.73 -19.24 19.30
C THR A 181 -1.62 -20.45 18.99
N ALA A 182 -2.91 -20.42 19.34
CA ALA A 182 -3.83 -21.50 19.00
C ALA A 182 -3.99 -21.62 17.47
N ILE A 183 -4.13 -20.50 16.78
CA ILE A 183 -4.22 -20.46 15.31
C ILE A 183 -2.93 -20.97 14.66
N ALA A 184 -1.77 -20.61 15.22
CA ALA A 184 -0.46 -21.05 14.73
C ALA A 184 -0.31 -22.57 14.77
N ASP A 185 -0.85 -23.22 15.80
CA ASP A 185 -0.82 -24.68 15.93
C ASP A 185 -1.64 -25.36 14.82
N ILE A 186 -2.88 -24.89 14.59
CA ILE A 186 -3.74 -25.37 13.49
C ILE A 186 -3.01 -25.23 12.14
N ARG A 187 -2.48 -24.02 11.86
CA ARG A 187 -1.72 -23.74 10.63
C ARG A 187 -0.52 -24.67 10.47
N ASN A 188 0.24 -24.91 11.54
CA ASN A 188 1.42 -25.78 11.49
C ASN A 188 1.04 -27.23 11.21
N ASN A 189 0.00 -27.74 11.86
CA ASN A 189 -0.51 -29.08 11.60
C ASN A 189 -1.02 -29.20 10.15
N ALA A 190 -1.76 -28.21 9.65
CA ALA A 190 -2.26 -28.18 8.28
C ALA A 190 -1.12 -28.17 7.24
N ALA A 191 -0.11 -27.32 7.44
CA ALA A 191 1.06 -27.21 6.55
C ALA A 191 1.92 -28.48 6.51
N HIS A 192 1.84 -29.32 7.55
CA HIS A 192 2.53 -30.61 7.62
C HIS A 192 1.63 -31.81 7.27
N GLY A 193 0.41 -31.57 6.78
CA GLY A 193 -0.49 -32.65 6.35
C GLY A 193 -1.20 -33.39 7.51
N LYS A 194 -1.13 -32.87 8.74
CA LYS A 194 -1.71 -33.51 9.94
C LYS A 194 -3.16 -33.10 10.16
N TRP A 195 -4.04 -33.47 9.22
CA TRP A 195 -5.42 -32.96 9.18
C TRP A 195 -6.34 -33.56 10.23
N SER A 196 -5.90 -34.60 10.97
CA SER A 196 -6.62 -35.19 12.10
C SER A 196 -6.44 -34.43 13.41
N GLU A 197 -5.50 -33.48 13.47
CA GLU A 197 -5.17 -32.74 14.70
C GLU A 197 -6.10 -31.53 14.94
N PHE A 198 -7.01 -31.25 14.01
CA PHE A 198 -7.97 -30.15 14.11
C PHE A 198 -9.28 -30.53 13.40
N SER A 199 -10.37 -29.96 13.88
CA SER A 199 -11.71 -30.15 13.32
C SER A 199 -12.09 -29.05 12.34
N GLU A 200 -13.13 -29.29 11.55
CA GLU A 200 -13.75 -28.27 10.69
C GLU A 200 -14.19 -27.04 11.51
N SER A 201 -14.72 -27.24 12.73
CA SER A 201 -15.08 -26.14 13.63
C SER A 201 -13.88 -25.32 14.08
N ASP A 202 -12.73 -25.96 14.35
CA ASP A 202 -11.52 -25.24 14.72
C ASP A 202 -11.05 -24.32 13.58
N VAL A 203 -11.18 -24.78 12.33
CA VAL A 203 -10.83 -23.97 11.15
C VAL A 203 -11.86 -22.86 10.90
N ALA A 204 -13.15 -23.12 11.12
CA ALA A 204 -14.19 -22.09 11.03
C ALA A 204 -13.94 -20.95 12.03
N ASP A 205 -13.54 -21.28 13.25
CA ASP A 205 -13.23 -20.29 14.28
C ASP A 205 -11.89 -19.60 14.03
N MET A 206 -10.90 -20.32 13.48
CA MET A 206 -9.66 -19.74 12.97
C MET A 206 -9.93 -18.64 11.93
N ILE A 207 -10.77 -18.89 10.91
CA ILE A 207 -11.11 -17.90 9.88
C ILE A 207 -11.68 -16.63 10.52
N LYS A 208 -12.66 -16.78 11.42
CA LYS A 208 -13.30 -15.64 12.12
C LYS A 208 -12.32 -14.87 13.00
N ASP A 209 -11.44 -15.57 13.72
CA ASP A 209 -10.48 -14.93 14.61
C ASP A 209 -9.36 -14.22 13.83
N VAL A 210 -8.93 -14.77 12.67
CA VAL A 210 -8.03 -14.07 11.75
C VAL A 210 -8.71 -12.82 11.20
N GLN A 211 -9.96 -12.92 10.73
CA GLN A 211 -10.71 -11.76 10.25
C GLN A 211 -10.83 -10.65 11.31
N ARG A 212 -11.15 -11.02 12.55
CA ARG A 212 -11.20 -10.07 13.68
C ARG A 212 -9.84 -9.42 13.91
N PHE A 213 -8.76 -10.20 13.86
CA PHE A 213 -7.42 -9.68 14.04
C PHE A 213 -7.03 -8.66 12.95
N LEU A 214 -7.39 -8.92 11.69
CA LEU A 214 -7.17 -7.98 10.57
C LEU A 214 -7.89 -6.66 10.83
N VAL A 215 -9.17 -6.69 11.19
CA VAL A 215 -9.97 -5.49 11.47
C VAL A 215 -9.32 -4.66 12.59
N GLU A 216 -8.81 -5.31 13.63
CA GLU A 216 -8.16 -4.62 14.76
C GLU A 216 -6.79 -4.00 14.42
N HIS A 217 -6.08 -4.47 13.38
CA HIS A 217 -4.65 -4.16 13.16
C HIS A 217 -4.28 -3.63 11.76
N LEU A 218 -5.20 -3.68 10.78
CA LEU A 218 -5.00 -3.14 9.43
C LEU A 218 -5.86 -1.91 9.12
N SER A 219 -6.59 -1.41 10.12
CA SER A 219 -7.39 -0.17 10.06
C SER A 219 -6.54 1.09 10.14
#